data_AF-A0A1H8AW31-F1
#
_entry.id   AF-A0A1H8AW31-F1
#
_cell.length_a   1.000
_cell.length_b   1.000
_cell.length_c   1.000
_cell.angle_alpha   90.00
_cell.angle_beta   90.00
_cell.angle_gamma   90.00
#
_symmetry.space_group_name_H-M   'P 1'
#
loop_
_entity.id
_entity.type
_entity.pdbx_description
1 polymer ?
#
loop_
_entity_poly.entity_id
_entity_poly.type
_entity_poly.pdbx_seq_one_letter_code
_entity_poly.pdbx_strand_id
1 'polypeptide(L)' 'MVPSDPSAGGLVVRVRLRGQIVVWTDLMYPDLQGKLVDEVRFDLRQYLGEIERAFREWAVADG' A
#
# COMPACT_ATOMS: atom_id res chain seq x y z
N MET A 1 6.62 -15.05 10.78
CA MET A 1 5.19 -15.05 10.42
C MET A 1 4.58 -13.90 11.20
N VAL A 2 4.16 -12.83 10.52
CA VAL A 2 3.44 -11.73 11.20
C VAL A 2 2.02 -12.24 11.44
N PRO A 3 1.52 -12.30 12.68
CA PRO A 3 0.13 -12.66 12.92
C PRO A 3 -0.73 -11.43 12.56
N SER A 4 -1.51 -11.55 11.49
CA SER A 4 -2.52 -10.56 11.15
C SER A 4 -3.79 -10.96 11.88
N ASP A 5 -4.10 -10.34 13.00
CA ASP A 5 -5.46 -10.39 13.55
C ASP A 5 -6.37 -9.63 12.58
N PRO A 6 -7.30 -10.30 11.85
CA PRO A 6 -8.19 -9.64 10.89
C PRO A 6 -9.16 -8.66 11.57
N SER A 7 -9.31 -8.75 12.90
CA SER A 7 -10.25 -7.98 13.70
C SER A 7 -9.92 -6.49 13.83
N ALA A 8 -8.72 -6.04 13.47
CA ALA A 8 -8.29 -4.66 13.65
C ALA A 8 -8.62 -3.71 12.48
N GLY A 9 -9.27 -4.20 11.41
CA GLY A 9 -9.57 -3.39 10.21
C GLY A 9 -8.32 -2.91 9.45
N GLY A 10 -7.15 -3.49 9.75
CA GLY A 10 -5.89 -3.16 9.09
C GLY A 10 -5.73 -3.88 7.76
N LEU A 11 -5.17 -3.19 6.77
CA LEU A 11 -4.76 -3.79 5.50
C LEU A 11 -3.35 -4.35 5.65
N VAL A 12 -3.18 -5.65 5.40
CA VAL A 12 -1.85 -6.27 5.29
C VAL A 12 -1.47 -6.34 3.82
N VAL A 13 -0.32 -5.76 3.48
CA VAL A 13 0.20 -5.74 2.12
C VAL A 13 1.58 -6.39 2.07
N ARG A 14 1.86 -7.12 1.00
CA ARG A 14 3.22 -7.57 0.69
C ARG A 14 3.79 -6.70 -0.41
N VAL A 15 4.86 -5.97 -0.10
CA VAL A 15 5.54 -5.08 -1.06
C VAL A 15 6.75 -5.79 -1.66
N ARG A 16 6.88 -5.74 -2.99
CA ARG A 16 8.03 -6.26 -3.74
C ARG A 16 8.51 -5.23 -4.74
N LEU A 17 9.83 -5.13 -4.93
CA LEU A 17 10.44 -4.33 -5.99
C LEU A 17 10.82 -5.20 -7.18
N ARG A 18 10.45 -4.79 -8.39
CA ARG A 18 10.79 -5.43 -9.66
C ARG A 18 11.27 -4.38 -10.65
N GLY A 19 12.58 -4.11 -10.65
CA GLY A 19 13.15 -3.02 -11.44
C GLY A 19 12.57 -1.67 -11.00
N GLN A 20 11.94 -0.95 -11.93
CA GLN A 20 11.29 0.33 -11.66
C GLN A 20 9.81 0.19 -11.23
N ILE A 21 9.34 -1.03 -10.92
CA ILE A 21 7.95 -1.27 -10.53
C ILE A 21 7.88 -1.75 -9.09
N VAL A 22 7.04 -1.11 -8.28
CA VAL A 22 6.65 -1.56 -6.94
C VAL A 22 5.35 -2.33 -7.06
N VAL A 23 5.32 -3.56 -6.54
CA VAL A 23 4.16 -4.44 -6.58
C VAL A 23 3.66 -4.69 -5.16
N TRP A 24 2.39 -4.41 -4.91
CA TRP A 24 1.70 -4.82 -3.70
C TRP A 24 0.87 -6.05 -4.00
N THR A 25 1.01 -7.09 -3.20
CA THR A 25 0.20 -8.32 -3.30
C THR A 25 -0.44 -8.65 -1.96
N ASP A 26 -1.28 -9.69 -1.95
CA ASP A 26 -2.07 -10.13 -0.79
C ASP A 26 -3.16 -9.10 -0.42
N LEU A 27 -3.63 -8.32 -1.40
CA LEU A 27 -4.75 -7.40 -1.24
C LEU A 27 -6.06 -8.18 -1.33
N MET A 28 -7.07 -7.75 -0.59
CA MET A 28 -8.38 -8.39 -0.57
C MET A 28 -9.49 -7.35 -0.39
N TYR A 29 -9.48 -6.28 -1.19
CA TYR A 29 -10.51 -5.23 -1.14
C TYR A 29 -11.20 -5.04 -2.51
N PRO A 30 -12.49 -4.64 -2.54
CA PRO A 30 -13.20 -4.38 -3.78
C PRO A 30 -12.78 -3.05 -4.40
N ASP A 31 -12.69 -2.99 -5.72
CA ASP A 31 -12.65 -1.74 -6.47
C ASP A 31 -14.03 -1.05 -6.52
N LEU A 32 -14.10 0.08 -7.23
CA LEU A 32 -15.33 0.86 -7.37
C LEU A 32 -16.45 0.11 -8.11
N GLN A 33 -16.12 -0.96 -8.83
CA GLN A 33 -17.06 -1.83 -9.53
C GLN A 33 -17.39 -3.10 -8.72
N GLY A 34 -16.87 -3.23 -7.50
CA GLY A 34 -17.07 -4.40 -6.64
C GLY A 34 -16.19 -5.59 -7.00
N LYS A 35 -15.22 -5.44 -7.92
CA LYS A 35 -14.30 -6.51 -8.28
C LYS A 35 -13.14 -6.54 -7.29
N LEU A 36 -12.75 -7.75 -6.88
CA LEU A 36 -11.64 -7.94 -5.95
C LEU A 36 -10.31 -7.47 -6.58
N VAL A 37 -9.59 -6.63 -5.84
CA VAL A 37 -8.22 -6.23 -6.12
C VAL A 37 -7.30 -7.06 -5.24
N ASP A 38 -6.44 -7.85 -5.88
CA ASP A 38 -5.45 -8.74 -5.26
C ASP A 38 -4.00 -8.25 -5.43
N GLU A 39 -3.75 -7.46 -6.48
CA GLU A 39 -2.46 -6.86 -6.80
C GLU A 39 -2.62 -5.43 -7.35
N VAL A 40 -1.72 -4.54 -6.93
CA VAL A 40 -1.52 -3.23 -7.58
C VAL A 40 -0.04 -2.99 -7.88
N ARG A 41 0.20 -2.17 -8.91
CA ARG A 41 1.55 -1.86 -9.42
C ARG A 41 1.74 -0.36 -9.54
N PHE A 42 2.90 0.11 -9.14
CA PHE A 42 3.28 1.52 -9.20
C PHE A 42 4.63 1.68 -9.89
N ASP A 43 4.81 2.79 -10.60
CA ASP A 43 6.16 3.25 -10.95
C ASP A 43 6.92 3.64 -9.68
N LEU A 44 8.19 3.27 -9.59
CA LEU A 44 9.02 3.47 -8.40
C LEU A 44 9.20 4.95 -8.06
N ARG A 45 9.41 5.82 -9.06
CA ARG A 45 9.62 7.25 -8.80
C ARG A 45 8.35 7.89 -8.26
N GLN A 46 7.21 7.55 -8.86
CA GLN A 46 5.92 8.01 -8.37
C GLN A 46 5.67 7.52 -6.94
N TYR A 47 5.89 6.22 -6.69
CA TYR A 47 5.67 5.61 -5.38
C TYR A 47 6.48 6.28 -4.26
N LEU A 48 7.78 6.51 -4.50
CA LEU A 48 8.65 7.18 -3.52
C LEU A 48 8.22 8.64 -3.29
N GLY A 49 7.81 9.35 -4.34
CA GLY A 49 7.30 10.72 -4.23
C GLY A 49 6.04 10.80 -3.35
N GLU A 50 5.12 9.85 -3.48
CA GLU A 50 3.92 9.79 -2.66
C GLU A 50 4.21 9.44 -1.20
N ILE A 51 5.16 8.53 -0.93
CA ILE A 51 5.60 8.23 0.44
C ILE A 51 6.21 9.48 1.09
N GLU A 52 7.08 10.18 0.38
CA GLU A 52 7.74 11.37 0.90
C GLU A 52 6.71 12.49 1.20
N ARG A 53 5.72 12.66 0.32
CA ARG A 53 4.60 13.59 0.53
C ARG A 53 3.79 13.21 1.76
N ALA A 54 3.35 11.96 1.87
CA ALA A 54 2.56 11.47 3.00
C ALA A 54 3.32 11.60 4.33
N PHE A 55 4.64 11.32 4.34
CA PHE A 55 5.47 11.48 5.53
C PHE A 55 5.54 12.94 5.98
N ARG A 56 5.70 13.89 5.06
CA ARG A 56 5.67 15.33 5.40
C ARG A 56 4.32 15.75 5.96
N GLU A 57 3.23 15.30 5.36
CA GLU A 57 1.87 15.63 5.83
C GLU A 57 1.62 15.07 7.24
N TRP A 58 2.04 13.82 7.49
CA TRP A 58 1.97 13.21 8.81
C TRP A 58 2.79 13.96 9.85
N ALA A 59 4.04 14.30 9.51
CA ALA A 59 4.93 15.03 10.42
C ALA A 59 4.42 16.44 10.77
N VAL A 60 3.63 17.07 9.90
CA VAL A 60 2.97 18.35 10.17
C VAL A 60 1.71 18.19 11.02
N ALA A 61 0.98 17.08 10.87
CA ALA A 61 -0.26 16.83 11.60
C ALA A 61 -0.04 16.40 13.06
N ASP A 62 1.05 15.69 13.34
CA ASP A 62 1.42 15.20 14.68
C ASP A 62 2.42 16.12 15.42
N GLY A 63 2.73 17.29 14.84
CA GLY A 63 3.68 18.29 15.37
C GLY A 63 3.03 19.50 16.03
#